data_AF-W3XD20-F1
#
_entry.id   AF-W3XD20-F1
#
_cell.length_a   1.000
_cell.length_b   1.000
_cell.length_c   1.000
_cell.angle_alpha   90.00
_cell.angle_beta   90.00
_cell.angle_gamma   90.00
#
_symmetry.space_group_name_H-M   'P 1'
#
loop_
_entity.id
_entity.type
_entity.pdbx_description
1 polymer ?
#
loop_
_entity_poly.entity_id
_entity_poly.type
_entity_poly.pdbx_seq_one_letter_code
_entity_poly.pdbx_strand_id
1 'polypeptide(L)' 'MSVDLNPKVAVGSVPSGGVRNWISFSGGNWAAKWGSGTVLPGGQDSQVVDPETYVVKMETMYLLKTDDEDPAL' A
#
# COMPACT_ATOMS: atom_id res chain seq x y z
N MET A 1 6.81 9.57 2.56
CA MET A 1 6.87 8.11 2.39
C MET A 1 6.83 7.81 0.90
N SER A 2 7.64 6.88 0.44
CA SER A 2 7.67 6.36 -0.92
C SER A 2 7.58 4.85 -0.85
N VAL A 3 6.79 4.23 -1.73
CA VAL A 3 6.64 2.77 -1.82
C VAL A 3 6.98 2.32 -3.23
N ASP A 4 7.69 1.20 -3.30
CA ASP A 4 7.96 0.51 -4.55
C ASP A 4 6.82 -0.45 -4.83
N LEU A 5 6.16 -0.27 -5.96
CA LEU A 5 4.97 -1.02 -6.33
C LEU A 5 5.31 -2.08 -7.37
N ASN A 6 4.83 -3.30 -7.14
CA ASN A 6 4.73 -4.29 -8.20
C ASN A 6 3.62 -3.90 -9.18
N PRO A 7 3.63 -4.47 -10.40
CA PRO A 7 2.56 -4.25 -11.37
C PRO A 7 1.18 -4.59 -10.79
N LYS A 8 0.19 -3.80 -11.18
CA LYS A 8 -1.22 -4.00 -10.81
C LYS A 8 -1.72 -5.35 -11.32
N VAL A 9 -2.36 -6.10 -10.42
CA VAL A 9 -3.13 -7.30 -10.75
C VAL A 9 -4.62 -6.94 -10.74
N ALA A 10 -5.27 -7.03 -11.90
CA ALA A 10 -6.72 -6.91 -11.99
C ALA A 10 -7.36 -8.22 -11.54
N VAL A 11 -8.07 -8.21 -10.41
CA VAL A 11 -8.71 -9.40 -9.83
C VAL A 11 -10.06 -9.65 -10.48
N GLY A 12 -10.77 -8.59 -10.85
CA GLY A 12 -12.06 -8.66 -11.55
C GLY A 12 -13.19 -7.92 -10.84
N SER A 13 -14.41 -8.07 -11.33
CA SER A 13 -15.57 -7.35 -10.78
C SER A 13 -15.95 -7.85 -9.39
N VAL A 14 -16.46 -6.95 -8.54
CA VAL A 14 -16.97 -7.29 -7.20
C VAL A 14 -18.49 -7.13 -7.09
N PRO A 15 -19.18 -7.87 -6.20
CA PRO A 15 -20.64 -7.84 -6.09
C PRO A 15 -21.25 -6.47 -5.79
N SER A 16 -20.50 -5.58 -5.12
CA SER A 16 -20.95 -4.22 -4.82
C SER A 16 -20.96 -3.26 -6.02
N GLY A 17 -20.60 -3.75 -7.21
CA GLY A 17 -20.18 -2.90 -8.33
C GLY A 17 -18.71 -2.51 -8.21
N GLY A 18 -18.06 -2.33 -9.35
CA GLY A 18 -16.64 -1.97 -9.43
C GLY A 18 -15.70 -3.11 -9.80
N VAL A 19 -14.43 -2.75 -10.03
CA VAL A 19 -13.34 -3.66 -10.36
C VAL A 19 -12.30 -3.67 -9.24
N ARG A 20 -12.03 -4.87 -8.71
CA ARG A 20 -10.98 -5.12 -7.71
C ARG A 20 -9.61 -5.13 -8.39
N ASN A 21 -8.69 -4.34 -7.86
CA ASN A 21 -7.27 -4.40 -8.19
C ASN A 21 -6.45 -4.72 -6.93
N TRP A 22 -5.34 -5.40 -7.11
CA TRP A 22 -4.35 -5.67 -6.09
C TRP A 22 -2.98 -5.16 -6.54
N ILE A 23 -2.33 -4.38 -5.70
CA ILE A 23 -1.00 -3.82 -5.96
C ILE A 23 -0.14 -4.17 -4.74
N SER A 24 0.85 -5.04 -4.89
CA SER A 24 1.74 -5.41 -3.79
C SER A 24 2.96 -4.49 -3.73
N PHE A 25 3.52 -4.34 -2.53
CA PHE A 25 4.67 -3.50 -2.25
C PHE A 25 5.93 -4.36 -2.24
N SER A 26 6.91 -4.02 -3.07
CA SER A 26 8.24 -4.65 -3.06
C SER A 26 9.17 -4.02 -2.03
N GLY A 27 8.80 -2.88 -1.45
CA GLY A 27 9.57 -2.17 -0.44
C GLY A 27 9.23 -0.68 -0.40
N GLY A 28 10.16 0.11 0.11
CA GLY A 28 10.09 1.56 0.10
C GLY A 28 10.78 2.19 1.30
N ASN A 29 10.67 3.51 1.42
CA ASN A 29 11.27 4.27 2.50
C ASN A 29 10.28 5.30 3.06
N TRP A 30 10.45 5.61 4.34
CA TRP A 30 9.73 6.69 4.98
C TRP A 30 10.71 7.59 5.75
N ALA A 31 10.39 8.88 5.80
CA ALA A 31 11.16 9.87 6.51
C ALA A 31 10.19 10.94 7.03
N ALA A 32 10.36 11.31 8.29
CA ALA A 32 9.61 12.34 9.00
C ALA A 32 10.55 13.09 9.93
N LYS A 33 10.08 14.18 10.54
CA LYS A 33 10.90 14.95 11.51
C LYS A 33 11.29 14.14 12.76
N TRP A 34 10.53 13.10 13.08
CA TRP A 34 10.66 12.28 14.28
C TRP A 34 11.28 10.90 14.01
N GLY A 35 11.70 10.60 12.78
CA GLY A 35 12.33 9.32 12.45
C GLY A 35 12.38 9.02 10.96
N SER A 36 13.07 7.95 10.62
CA SER A 36 13.12 7.39 9.28
C SER A 36 13.12 5.87 9.31
N GLY A 37 12.91 5.29 8.14
CA GLY A 37 13.12 3.87 7.97
C GLY A 37 12.61 3.31 6.65
N THR A 38 12.29 2.02 6.70
CA THR A 38 11.99 1.19 5.54
C THR A 38 10.56 0.67 5.59
N VAL A 39 9.90 0.67 4.44
CA VAL A 39 8.64 -0.06 4.24
C VAL A 39 9.04 -1.49 3.88
N LEU A 40 8.66 -2.47 4.70
CA LEU A 40 9.07 -3.84 4.47
C LEU A 40 8.32 -4.44 3.26
N PRO A 41 8.99 -5.31 2.48
CA PRO A 41 8.33 -6.07 1.41
C PRO A 41 7.15 -6.90 1.94
N GLY A 42 6.10 -7.06 1.13
CA GLY A 42 4.91 -7.85 1.48
C GLY A 42 3.68 -7.04 1.89
N GLY A 43 3.81 -5.71 1.98
CA GLY A 43 2.65 -4.82 2.02
C GLY A 43 1.81 -4.89 0.74
N GLN A 44 0.60 -4.36 0.81
CA GLN A 44 -0.33 -4.33 -0.31
C GLN A 44 -1.31 -3.17 -0.25
N ASP A 45 -1.85 -2.87 -1.41
CA ASP A 45 -3.03 -2.06 -1.60
C ASP A 45 -4.14 -2.84 -2.31
N SER A 46 -5.34 -2.82 -1.73
CA SER A 46 -6.56 -3.44 -2.24
C SER A 46 -7.55 -2.37 -2.64
N GLN A 47 -7.79 -2.25 -3.95
CA GLN A 47 -8.61 -1.18 -4.51
C GLN A 47 -9.90 -1.74 -5.10
N VAL A 48 -11.04 -1.07 -4.87
CA VAL A 48 -12.24 -1.20 -5.71
C VAL A 48 -12.44 0.10 -6.45
N VAL A 49 -12.44 0.03 -7.78
CA VAL A 49 -12.66 1.18 -8.66
C VAL A 49 -14.07 1.12 -9.23
N ASP A 50 -14.86 2.16 -9.00
CA ASP A 50 -16.14 2.35 -9.67
C ASP A 50 -15.89 2.72 -11.15
N PRO A 51 -16.49 2.01 -12.13
CA PRO A 51 -16.14 2.17 -13.54
C PRO A 51 -16.77 3.42 -14.18
N GLU A 52 -17.80 4.01 -13.55
CA GLU A 52 -18.52 5.17 -14.09
C GLU A 52 -17.99 6.47 -13.48
N THR A 53 -17.81 6.47 -12.16
CA THR A 53 -17.40 7.65 -11.39
C THR A 53 -15.89 7.72 -11.17
N TYR A 54 -15.17 6.62 -11.40
CA TYR A 54 -13.72 6.48 -11.13
C TYR A 54 -13.33 6.70 -9.66
N VAL A 55 -14.31 6.65 -8.74
CA VAL A 55 -14.04 6.66 -7.30
C VAL A 55 -13.31 5.38 -6.92
N VAL A 56 -12.22 5.53 -6.16
CA VAL A 56 -11.40 4.40 -5.69
C VAL A 56 -11.57 4.25 -4.19
N LYS A 57 -12.14 3.12 -3.77
CA LYS A 57 -12.06 2.68 -2.38
C LYS A 57 -10.77 1.89 -2.19
N MET A 58 -9.93 2.33 -1.27
CA MET A 58 -8.58 1.81 -1.09
C MET A 58 -8.38 1.31 0.34
N GLU A 59 -7.78 0.14 0.48
CA GLU A 59 -7.42 -0.46 1.77
C GLU A 59 -5.98 -0.97 1.68
N THR A 60 -5.11 -0.35 2.47
CA THR A 60 -3.66 -0.57 2.38
C THR A 60 -3.14 -1.17 3.69
N MET A 61 -2.38 -2.25 3.59
CA MET A 61 -1.74 -2.92 4.73
C MET A 61 -0.25 -3.05 4.45
N TYR A 62 0.60 -2.62 5.38
CA TYR A 62 2.05 -2.71 5.25
C TYR A 62 2.71 -2.67 6.62
N LEU A 63 4.00 -2.99 6.67
CA LEU A 63 4.80 -2.93 7.88
C LEU A 63 5.93 -1.91 7.72
N LEU A 64 6.06 -1.02 8.70
CA LEU A 64 7.17 -0.08 8.78
C LEU A 64 8.22 -0.62 9.75
N LYS A 65 9.48 -0.51 9.35
CA LYS A 65 10.64 -0.69 10.22
C LYS A 65 11.27 0.68 10.46
N THR A 66 11.55 1.03 11.71
CA THR A 66 12.33 2.24 12.06
C THR A 66 13.82 1.95 11.99
N ASP A 67 14.63 2.98 11.72
CA ASP A 67 16.09 2.86 11.66
C ASP A 67 16.76 2.98 13.05
N ASP A 68 16.01 3.31 14.10
CA ASP A 68 16.55 3.49 15.45
C ASP A 68 17.23 2.19 15.94
N GLU A 69 18.45 2.30 16.50
CA GLU A 69 19.18 1.14 17.06
C GLU A 69 18.45 0.52 18.24
N ASP A 70 17.86 1.35 19.09
CA ASP A 70 16.96 0.95 20.16
C ASP A 70 15.52 1.27 19.76
N PRO A 71 14.55 0.34 19.96
CA PRO A 71 13.15 0.64 19.67
C PRO A 71 12.70 1.86 20.47
N ALA A 72 11.97 2.76 19.81
CA ALA A 72 11.39 3.92 20.48
C ALA A 72 10.63 3.48 21.74
N LEU A 73 11.02 4.02 22.90
CA LEU A 73 10.45 3.75 24.24
C LEU A 73 8.97 4.11 24.32
#